data_AF-A0A517ZP35-F1
#
_entry.id   AF-A0A517ZP35-F1
#
_cell.length_a   1.000
_cell.length_b   1.000
_cell.length_c   1.000
_cell.angle_alpha   90.00
_cell.angle_beta   90.00
_cell.angle_gamma   90.00
#
_symmetry.space_group_name_H-M   'P 1'
#
loop_
_entity.id
_entity.type
_entity.pdbx_description
1 polymer ?
#
loop_
_entity_poly.entity_id
_entity_poly.type
_entity_poly.pdbx_seq_one_letter_code
_entity_poly.pdbx_strand_id
1 'polypeptide(L)'
;MARPKGSRTVLVRITYDTIGELAGGIAGNTARQYAQRGQFKPRDLDSALTWVNARRTARGQPLIGLPTNTSEDHSDDGAEVVISLPAPTGFGSLLVYDPMTGEFRINDI
;
A
#
# COMPACT_ATOMS: atom_id res chain seq x y z
N MET A 1 -19.75 -19.26 -34.76
CA MET A 1 -18.55 -18.90 -33.96
C MET A 1 -18.93 -18.92 -32.49
N ALA A 2 -18.27 -19.76 -31.68
CA ALA A 2 -18.59 -19.96 -30.26
C ALA A 2 -17.79 -18.97 -29.39
N ARG A 3 -18.49 -18.29 -28.47
CA ARG A 3 -17.92 -17.33 -27.51
C ARG A 3 -17.08 -18.11 -26.48
N PRO A 4 -15.85 -17.70 -26.14
CA PRO A 4 -15.06 -18.35 -25.10
C PRO A 4 -15.82 -18.33 -23.77
N LYS A 5 -16.22 -19.52 -23.30
CA LYS A 5 -16.86 -19.73 -22.01
C LYS A 5 -15.77 -19.69 -20.93
N GLY A 6 -15.52 -18.52 -20.33
CA GLY A 6 -14.50 -18.46 -19.28
C GLY A 6 -14.19 -17.13 -18.60
N SER A 7 -14.59 -15.97 -19.14
CA SER A 7 -14.30 -14.71 -18.43
C SER A 7 -15.34 -14.47 -17.31
N ARG A 8 -14.97 -14.80 -16.07
CA ARG A 8 -15.75 -14.48 -14.87
C ARG A 8 -15.30 -13.12 -14.34
N THR A 9 -15.85 -12.05 -14.89
CA THR A 9 -15.66 -10.71 -14.29
C THR A 9 -16.45 -10.67 -12.99
N VAL A 10 -15.76 -10.60 -11.85
CA VAL A 10 -16.38 -10.41 -10.54
C VAL A 10 -16.27 -8.95 -10.17
N LEU A 11 -17.41 -8.30 -9.93
CA LEU A 11 -17.44 -6.95 -9.37
C LEU A 11 -17.15 -7.04 -7.88
N VAL A 12 -16.00 -6.52 -7.47
CA VAL A 12 -15.63 -6.40 -6.05
C VAL A 12 -16.10 -5.04 -5.55
N ARG A 13 -16.93 -5.01 -4.51
CA ARG A 13 -17.38 -3.78 -3.86
C ARG A 13 -16.48 -3.47 -2.67
N ILE A 14 -15.70 -2.40 -2.76
CA ILE A 14 -14.93 -1.88 -1.64
C ILE A 14 -15.83 -0.93 -0.83
N THR A 15 -16.00 -1.21 0.46
CA THR A 15 -16.84 -0.40 1.37
C THR A 15 -15.99 0.53 2.21
N TYR A 16 -16.62 1.52 2.87
CA TYR A 16 -15.94 2.37 3.83
C TYR A 16 -15.36 1.58 5.01
N ASP A 17 -16.01 0.49 5.42
CA ASP A 17 -15.49 -0.38 6.48
C ASP A 17 -14.20 -1.07 6.00
N THR A 18 -14.19 -1.60 4.77
CA THR A 18 -12.98 -2.19 4.16
C THR A 18 -11.85 -1.16 4.07
N ILE A 19 -12.15 0.08 3.66
CA ILE A 19 -11.16 1.16 3.59
C ILE A 19 -10.62 1.52 4.99
N GLY A 20 -11.49 1.57 6.00
CA GLY A 20 -11.12 1.83 7.38
C GLY A 20 -10.25 0.73 7.98
N GLU A 21 -10.57 -0.52 7.70
CA GLU A 21 -9.78 -1.69 8.10
C GLU A 21 -8.37 -1.63 7.49
N LEU A 22 -8.28 -1.37 6.18
CA LEU A 22 -7.00 -1.25 5.47
C LEU A 22 -6.13 -0.09 5.97
N ALA A 23 -6.74 1.01 6.39
CA ALA A 23 -6.07 2.20 6.94
C ALA A 23 -5.54 2.02 8.37
N GLY A 24 -5.60 0.81 8.93
CA GLY A 24 -5.09 0.48 10.26
C GLY A 24 -6.19 0.21 11.27
N GLY A 25 -7.22 -0.54 10.88
CA GLY A 25 -8.24 -1.05 11.81
C GLY A 25 -9.22 0.00 12.32
N ILE A 26 -9.57 0.98 11.48
CA ILE A 26 -10.59 1.96 11.85
C ILE A 26 -11.98 1.39 11.59
N ALA A 27 -12.75 1.23 12.65
CA ALA A 27 -14.11 0.72 12.59
C ALA A 27 -15.16 1.81 12.33
N GLY A 28 -16.30 1.38 11.77
CA GLY A 28 -17.51 2.16 11.62
C GLY A 28 -17.41 3.33 10.64
N ASN A 29 -18.26 4.35 10.84
CA ASN A 29 -18.41 5.48 9.91
C ASN A 29 -17.20 6.44 9.85
N THR A 30 -16.10 6.15 10.54
CA THR A 30 -14.94 7.03 10.62
C THR A 30 -14.28 7.25 9.26
N ALA A 31 -14.09 6.19 8.46
CA ALA A 31 -13.57 6.32 7.09
C ALA A 31 -14.49 7.18 6.20
N ARG A 32 -15.81 7.04 6.38
CA ARG A 32 -16.81 7.88 5.70
C ARG A 32 -16.72 9.35 6.10
N GLN A 33 -16.49 9.65 7.38
CA GLN A 33 -16.31 11.02 7.86
C GLN A 33 -15.07 11.67 7.22
N TYR A 34 -13.97 10.94 7.08
CA TYR A 34 -12.77 11.44 6.41
C TYR A 34 -13.01 11.74 4.91
N ALA A 35 -13.76 10.88 4.22
CA ALA A 35 -14.20 11.15 2.85
C ALA A 35 -15.11 12.38 2.76
N GLN A 36 -16.05 12.55 3.70
CA GLN A 36 -16.93 13.71 3.77
C GLN A 36 -16.18 15.02 4.05
N ARG A 37 -15.05 14.95 4.78
CA ARG A 37 -14.12 16.07 4.97
C ARG A 37 -13.22 16.33 3.76
N GLY A 38 -13.33 15.53 2.70
CA GLY A 38 -12.54 15.68 1.49
C GLY A 38 -11.09 15.18 1.61
N GLN A 39 -10.75 14.40 2.65
CA GLN A 39 -9.37 13.90 2.82
C GLN A 39 -8.98 12.84 1.78
N PHE A 40 -9.97 12.15 1.20
CA PHE A 40 -9.78 11.25 0.07
C PHE A 40 -11.08 11.11 -0.71
N LYS A 41 -10.97 10.68 -1.97
CA LYS A 41 -12.11 10.38 -2.84
C LYS A 41 -12.36 8.87 -2.85
N PRO A 42 -13.50 8.38 -2.32
CA PRO A 42 -13.75 6.94 -2.18
C PRO A 42 -14.02 6.22 -3.51
N ARG A 43 -14.29 6.97 -4.59
CA ARG A 43 -14.48 6.43 -5.94
C ARG A 43 -13.21 6.45 -6.78
N ASP A 44 -12.14 7.01 -6.23
CA ASP A 44 -10.84 7.16 -6.87
C ASP A 44 -9.86 6.27 -6.10
N LEU A 45 -9.41 5.21 -6.76
CA LEU A 45 -8.58 4.19 -6.12
C LEU A 45 -7.26 4.77 -5.64
N ASP A 46 -6.62 5.62 -6.43
CA ASP A 46 -5.32 6.22 -6.09
C ASP A 46 -5.47 7.17 -4.90
N SER A 47 -6.53 7.97 -4.89
CA SER A 47 -6.82 8.86 -3.75
C SER A 47 -7.08 8.07 -2.46
N ALA A 48 -7.87 6.99 -2.54
CA ALA A 48 -8.15 6.12 -1.39
C ALA A 48 -6.89 5.40 -0.89
N LEU A 49 -6.09 4.83 -1.80
CA LEU A 49 -4.83 4.14 -1.46
C LEU A 49 -3.81 5.09 -0.85
N THR A 50 -3.67 6.31 -1.38
CA THR A 50 -2.78 7.33 -0.82
C THR A 50 -3.14 7.64 0.63
N TRP A 51 -4.42 7.84 0.92
CA TRP A 51 -4.90 8.12 2.26
C TRP A 51 -4.75 6.92 3.21
N VAL A 52 -5.04 5.71 2.74
CA VAL A 52 -4.81 4.47 3.49
C VAL A 52 -3.33 4.32 3.85
N ASN A 53 -2.44 4.49 2.87
CA ASN A 53 -1.01 4.36 3.04
C ASN A 53 -0.43 5.42 3.98
N ALA A 54 -0.87 6.67 3.89
CA ALA A 54 -0.46 7.70 4.84
C ALA A 54 -0.77 7.31 6.30
N ARG A 55 -1.92 6.66 6.53
CA ARG A 55 -2.30 6.16 7.87
C ARG A 55 -1.52 4.93 8.31
N ARG A 56 -1.23 4.02 7.38
CA ARG A 56 -0.39 2.84 7.64
C ARG A 56 1.03 3.27 8.01
N THR A 57 1.61 4.22 7.27
CA THR A 57 2.92 4.82 7.58
C THR A 57 2.95 5.46 8.96
N ALA A 58 1.92 6.24 9.33
CA ALA A 58 1.82 6.83 10.67
C ALA A 58 1.74 5.79 11.81
N ARG A 59 1.45 4.52 11.48
CA ARG A 59 1.38 3.38 12.41
C ARG A 59 2.54 2.41 12.26
N GLY A 60 3.52 2.70 11.39
CA GLY A 60 4.62 1.77 11.09
C GLY A 60 4.17 0.49 10.38
N GLN A 61 3.01 0.51 9.70
CA GLN A 61 2.50 -0.63 8.94
C GLN A 61 3.01 -0.58 7.49
N PRO A 62 3.25 -1.74 6.84
CA PRO A 62 3.72 -1.80 5.46
C PRO A 62 2.66 -1.22 4.50
N LEU A 63 3.11 -0.55 3.45
CA LEU A 63 2.26 0.04 2.41
C LEU A 63 1.50 -1.04 1.62
N ILE A 64 0.37 -0.67 1.03
CA ILE A 64 -0.43 -1.54 0.15
C ILE A 64 -0.72 -0.87 -1.19
N GLY A 65 -0.84 -1.69 -2.24
CA GLY A 65 -0.98 -1.23 -3.62
C GLY A 65 0.36 -0.99 -4.31
N LEU A 66 0.30 -0.78 -5.63
CA LEU A 66 1.48 -0.44 -6.43
C LEU A 66 1.79 1.05 -6.23
N PRO A 67 3.06 1.44 -6.01
CA PRO A 67 3.42 2.85 -5.88
C PRO A 67 3.21 3.53 -7.24
N THR A 68 2.12 4.27 -7.40
CA THR A 68 1.90 5.10 -8.59
C THR A 68 2.84 6.31 -8.51
N ASN A 69 4.04 6.13 -9.08
CA ASN A 69 5.02 7.12 -9.56
C ASN A 69 6.07 7.69 -8.57
N THR A 70 7.24 7.06 -8.60
CA THR A 70 8.56 7.69 -8.86
C THR A 70 9.38 6.54 -9.46
N SER A 71 9.77 6.47 -10.73
CA SER A 71 10.10 7.50 -11.72
C SER A 71 9.91 6.91 -13.12
N GLU A 72 9.78 7.79 -14.12
CA GLU A 72 10.02 7.44 -15.52
C GLU A 72 11.38 6.74 -15.68
N ASP A 73 11.39 5.74 -16.56
CA ASP A 73 12.55 5.14 -17.24
C ASP A 73 13.84 4.96 -16.43
N HIS A 74 14.08 3.74 -15.95
CA HIS A 74 15.40 3.13 -16.06
C HIS A 74 15.24 1.63 -16.23
N SER A 75 15.29 1.19 -17.49
CA SER A 75 16.00 -0.04 -17.79
C SER A 75 17.45 0.15 -17.37
N ASP A 76 17.83 -0.33 -16.19
CA ASP A 76 19.24 -0.62 -15.93
C ASP A 76 19.39 -1.82 -15.00
N ASP A 77 20.35 -2.65 -15.37
CA ASP A 77 20.85 -3.77 -14.63
C ASP A 77 21.27 -3.33 -13.20
N GLY A 78 20.82 -4.05 -12.18
CA GLY A 78 21.52 -4.12 -10.89
C GLY A 78 21.54 -2.85 -10.01
N ALA A 79 20.39 -2.24 -9.71
CA ALA A 79 20.32 -1.18 -8.69
C ALA A 79 19.40 -1.56 -7.52
N GLU A 80 20.02 -1.74 -6.34
CA GLU A 80 19.40 -1.89 -5.02
C GLU A 80 18.38 -0.75 -4.78
N VAL A 81 17.11 -1.10 -4.56
CA VAL A 81 16.05 -0.14 -4.28
C VAL A 81 16.21 0.39 -2.86
N VAL A 82 16.86 1.55 -2.72
CA VAL A 82 16.97 2.28 -1.44
C VAL A 82 15.64 2.97 -1.15
N ILE A 83 14.77 2.27 -0.40
CA ILE A 83 13.59 2.87 0.23
C ILE A 83 14.10 3.79 1.35
N SER A 84 14.13 5.11 1.13
CA SER A 84 14.35 6.08 2.21
C SER A 84 13.11 6.15 3.10
N LEU A 85 13.02 5.24 4.06
CA LEU A 85 12.22 5.47 5.27
C LEU A 85 12.91 6.59 6.08
N PRO A 86 12.17 7.56 6.67
CA PRO A 86 12.77 8.42 7.68
C PRO A 86 13.31 7.54 8.81
N ALA A 87 14.63 7.60 9.00
CA ALA A 87 15.36 6.69 9.87
C ALA A 87 14.77 6.69 11.30
N PRO A 88 14.44 5.53 11.88
CA PRO A 88 14.40 5.45 13.33
C PRO A 88 15.79 5.82 13.85
N THR A 89 15.84 6.76 14.77
CA THR A 89 17.06 7.18 15.46
C THR A 89 17.56 5.99 16.27
N GLY A 90 18.44 5.18 15.69
CA GLY A 90 18.97 3.99 16.34
C GLY A 90 19.73 3.08 15.38
N PHE A 91 21.01 3.39 15.18
CA PHE A 91 22.10 2.47 14.82
C PHE A 91 21.80 1.32 13.83
N GLY A 92 22.25 1.51 12.58
CA GLY A 92 23.06 0.51 11.86
C GLY A 92 22.42 -0.76 11.29
N SER A 93 21.11 -0.96 11.37
CA SER A 93 20.48 -2.21 10.88
C SER A 93 19.64 -1.97 9.60
N LEU A 94 20.03 -2.63 8.50
CA LEU A 94 19.25 -2.64 7.26
C LEU A 94 18.23 -3.79 7.33
N LEU A 95 16.93 -3.46 7.33
CA LEU A 95 15.86 -4.45 7.25
C LEU A 95 15.69 -4.91 5.80
N VAL A 96 16.00 -6.18 5.52
CA VAL A 96 15.87 -6.80 4.20
C VAL A 96 14.64 -7.70 4.20
N TYR A 97 13.76 -7.54 3.21
CA TYR A 97 12.56 -8.35 3.04
C TYR A 97 12.86 -9.63 2.25
N ASP A 98 12.53 -10.80 2.81
CA ASP A 98 12.66 -12.09 2.11
C ASP A 98 11.29 -12.50 1.52
N PRO A 99 11.12 -12.47 0.18
CA PRO A 99 9.85 -12.79 -0.47
C PRO A 99 9.50 -14.28 -0.42
N MET A 100 10.44 -15.17 -0.11
CA MET A 100 10.19 -16.62 -0.01
C MET A 100 9.62 -17.03 1.34
N THR A 101 9.91 -16.24 2.39
CA THR A 101 9.45 -16.51 3.76
C THR A 101 8.43 -15.49 4.26
N GLY A 102 8.33 -14.32 3.61
CA GLY A 102 7.41 -13.25 4.00
C GLY A 102 7.84 -12.50 5.27
N GLU A 103 9.11 -12.64 5.67
CA GLU A 103 9.65 -12.09 6.91
C GLU A 103 10.71 -11.02 6.63
N PHE A 104 10.85 -10.08 7.58
CA PHE A 104 11.95 -9.11 7.59
C PHE A 104 13.12 -9.65 8.40
N ARG A 105 14.33 -9.62 7.84
CA ARG A 105 15.56 -9.98 8.53
C ARG A 105 16.43 -8.76 8.75
N ILE A 106 17.09 -8.71 9.90
CA ILE A 106 18.09 -7.69 10.24
C ILE A 106 19.44 -8.20 9.75
N ASN A 107 20.06 -7.47 8.82
CA ASN A 107 21.48 -7.64 8.52
C ASN A 107 22.28 -6.59 9.29
N ASP A 108 23.24 -7.04 10.09
CA ASP A 108 24.32 -6.24 10.68
C ASP A 108 25.42 -6.10 9.59
N ILE A 109 25.90 -4.87 9.35
CA ILE A 109 27.00 -4.58 8.40
C ILE A 109 28.28 -4.31 9.18
#